data_AF-A0A1V1PH64-F1
#
_entry.id   AF-A0A1V1PH64-F1
#
_cell.length_a   1.000
_cell.length_b   1.000
_cell.length_c   1.000
_cell.angle_alpha   90.00
_cell.angle_beta   90.00
_cell.angle_gamma   90.00
#
_symmetry.space_group_name_H-M   'P 1'
#
loop_
_entity.id
_entity.type
_entity.pdbx_description
1 polymer ?
#
loop_
_entity_poly.entity_id
_entity_poly.type
_entity_poly.pdbx_seq_one_letter_code
_entity_poly.pdbx_strand_id
1 'polypeptide(L)'
;MDGLTDANKYLEGNSVKIKIISMYKFMTPIISDFQKHINTDIDSFLVEAETRFLRCCDLLLVDLSKKDWQYVGSLMEIVYAYLYGIPIYVVGENAIVYRKWLKAHATKIFAHLENAIKHIEIYFRSLLKVS
;
A
#
# COMPACT_ATOMS: atom_id res chain seq x y z
N MET A 1 14.44 -7.56 -6.13
CA MET A 1 14.62 -7.07 -4.75
C MET A 1 13.24 -6.66 -4.24
N ASP A 2 12.92 -6.99 -3.00
CA ASP A 2 11.61 -6.73 -2.38
C ASP A 2 11.57 -5.27 -1.92
N GLY A 3 10.88 -4.39 -2.66
CA GLY A 3 10.93 -2.93 -2.47
C GLY A 3 10.59 -2.43 -1.06
N LEU A 4 9.93 -3.26 -0.25
CA LEU A 4 9.64 -3.02 1.16
C LEU A 4 10.87 -3.15 2.09
N THR A 5 11.81 -4.01 1.74
CA THR A 5 13.09 -4.15 2.47
C THR A 5 13.94 -2.90 2.24
N ASP A 6 13.90 -2.35 1.03
CA ASP A 6 14.62 -1.12 0.68
C ASP A 6 13.97 0.11 1.32
N ALA A 7 12.63 0.12 1.42
CA ALA A 7 11.88 1.19 2.06
C ALA A 7 12.16 1.31 3.58
N ASN A 8 12.17 0.18 4.30
CA ASN A 8 12.43 0.21 5.75
C ASN A 8 13.89 0.59 6.06
N LYS A 9 14.87 0.12 5.28
CA LYS A 9 16.27 0.54 5.41
C LYS A 9 16.45 2.06 5.23
N TYR A 10 15.68 2.67 4.33
CA TYR A 10 15.70 4.12 4.13
C TYR A 10 15.20 4.89 5.36
N LEU A 11 14.36 4.28 6.20
CA LEU A 11 13.72 4.92 7.35
C LEU A 11 14.48 4.73 8.69
N GLU A 12 15.49 3.85 8.75
CA GLU A 12 16.18 3.48 10.00
C GLU A 12 17.06 4.59 10.62
N GLY A 13 17.19 5.76 10.00
CA GLY A 13 18.04 6.87 10.47
C GLY A 13 17.36 7.99 11.25
N ASN A 14 16.05 7.90 11.58
CA ASN A 14 15.24 9.09 11.88
C ASN A 14 14.40 9.03 13.17
N SER A 15 14.20 10.19 13.81
CA SER A 15 13.51 10.40 15.10
C SER A 15 12.01 10.07 15.13
N VAL A 16 11.37 9.97 13.95
CA VAL A 16 9.99 9.48 13.79
C VAL A 16 10.05 8.05 13.25
N LYS A 17 9.59 7.07 14.05
CA LYS A 17 9.50 5.67 13.62
C LYS A 17 8.32 5.47 12.67
N ILE A 18 8.52 5.75 11.39
CA ILE A 18 7.60 5.34 10.33
C ILE A 18 7.84 3.87 10.03
N LYS A 19 6.78 3.06 10.04
CA LYS A 19 6.86 1.64 9.72
C LYS A 19 6.05 1.37 8.46
N ILE A 20 6.71 0.95 7.39
CA ILE A 20 6.02 0.51 6.18
C ILE A 20 5.83 -1.00 6.29
N ILE A 21 4.57 -1.42 6.35
CA ILE A 21 4.17 -2.83 6.46
C ILE A 21 3.63 -3.29 5.11
N SER A 22 4.22 -4.36 4.59
CA SER A 22 3.68 -5.05 3.42
C SER A 22 2.44 -5.85 3.82
N MET A 23 1.29 -5.49 3.27
CA MET A 23 0.06 -6.26 3.47
C MET A 23 0.25 -7.71 3.02
N TYR A 24 0.75 -7.95 1.81
CA TYR A 24 0.96 -9.31 1.31
C TYR A 24 1.94 -10.12 2.16
N LYS A 25 3.06 -9.54 2.61
CA LYS A 25 4.01 -10.26 3.48
C LYS A 25 3.41 -10.59 4.83
N PHE A 26 2.56 -9.71 5.36
CA PHE A 26 1.87 -9.93 6.62
C PHE A 26 0.76 -10.99 6.50
N MET A 27 0.00 -10.95 5.40
CA MET A 27 -1.20 -11.78 5.22
C MET A 27 -0.91 -13.15 4.61
N THR A 28 0.14 -13.32 3.80
CA THR A 28 0.45 -14.60 3.12
C THR A 28 0.51 -15.79 4.09
N PRO A 29 1.19 -15.72 5.26
CA PRO A 29 1.19 -16.83 6.21
C PRO A 29 -0.21 -17.16 6.75
N ILE A 30 -1.00 -16.11 7.04
CA ILE A 30 -2.36 -16.24 7.59
C ILE A 30 -3.27 -16.93 6.57
N ILE A 31 -3.23 -16.49 5.31
CA ILE A 31 -4.03 -17.07 4.22
C ILE A 31 -3.60 -18.52 3.96
N SER A 32 -2.29 -18.80 3.91
CA SER A 32 -1.76 -20.15 3.68
C SER A 32 -2.21 -21.13 4.76
N ASP A 33 -2.22 -20.70 6.02
CA ASP A 33 -2.69 -21.54 7.12
C ASP A 33 -4.21 -21.70 7.10
N PHE A 34 -4.98 -20.65 6.76
CA PHE A 34 -6.43 -20.75 6.60
C PHE A 34 -6.82 -21.75 5.50
N GLN A 35 -6.15 -21.69 4.34
CA GLN A 35 -6.35 -22.62 3.21
C GLN A 35 -6.21 -24.09 3.58
N LYS A 36 -5.24 -24.41 4.45
CA LYS A 36 -4.96 -25.80 4.83
C LYS A 36 -6.03 -26.39 5.75
N HIS A 37 -6.73 -25.56 6.52
CA HIS A 37 -7.57 -26.02 7.61
C HIS A 37 -9.07 -25.85 7.36
N ILE A 38 -9.48 -25.04 6.36
CA ILE A 38 -10.89 -24.70 6.17
C ILE A 38 -11.27 -24.73 4.68
N ASN A 39 -12.32 -25.50 4.36
CA ASN A 39 -12.85 -25.70 3.00
C ASN A 39 -14.02 -24.74 2.68
N THR A 40 -13.89 -23.46 3.05
CA THR A 40 -14.91 -22.40 2.85
C THR A 40 -14.47 -21.38 1.80
N ASP A 41 -15.38 -20.46 1.44
CA ASP A 41 -15.16 -19.34 0.52
C ASP A 41 -13.98 -18.45 0.96
N ILE A 42 -12.82 -18.75 0.41
CA ILE A 42 -11.57 -18.05 0.69
C ILE A 42 -11.52 -16.65 0.07
N ASP A 43 -12.24 -16.44 -1.03
CA ASP A 43 -12.20 -15.17 -1.75
C ASP A 43 -12.84 -14.08 -0.90
N SER A 44 -14.00 -14.39 -0.29
CA SER A 44 -14.66 -13.50 0.66
C SER A 44 -13.79 -13.20 1.88
N PHE A 45 -13.13 -14.22 2.44
CA PHE A 45 -12.21 -14.04 3.57
C PHE A 45 -11.02 -13.14 3.23
N LEU A 46 -10.43 -13.32 2.04
CA LEU A 46 -9.29 -12.53 1.59
C LEU A 46 -9.66 -11.05 1.49
N VAL A 47 -10.79 -10.74 0.85
CA VAL A 47 -11.28 -9.35 0.74
C VAL A 47 -11.58 -8.75 2.13
N GLU A 48 -12.19 -9.52 3.03
CA GLU A 48 -12.46 -9.05 4.38
C GLU A 48 -11.18 -8.78 5.17
N ALA A 49 -10.19 -9.67 5.09
CA ALA A 49 -8.93 -9.52 5.80
C ALA A 49 -8.12 -8.32 5.26
N GLU A 50 -8.05 -8.13 3.94
CA GLU A 50 -7.34 -7.00 3.32
C GLU A 50 -8.04 -5.67 3.66
N THR A 51 -9.38 -5.62 3.62
CA THR A 51 -10.11 -4.40 3.99
C THR A 51 -9.98 -4.05 5.46
N ARG A 52 -9.90 -5.05 6.37
CA ARG A 52 -9.56 -4.82 7.79
C ARG A 52 -8.15 -4.29 7.95
N PHE A 53 -7.19 -4.81 7.19
CA PHE A 53 -5.81 -4.32 7.20
C PHE A 53 -5.76 -2.84 6.78
N LEU A 54 -6.43 -2.48 5.68
CA LEU A 54 -6.51 -1.10 5.20
C LEU A 54 -7.05 -0.14 6.26
N ARG A 55 -8.11 -0.50 6.98
CA ARG A 55 -8.72 0.34 8.03
C ARG A 55 -7.78 0.66 9.21
N CYS A 56 -6.73 -0.11 9.39
CA CYS A 56 -5.71 0.11 10.41
C CYS A 56 -4.53 0.96 9.91
N CYS A 57 -4.51 1.34 8.64
CA CYS A 57 -3.42 2.11 8.04
C CYS A 57 -3.71 3.62 8.08
N ASP A 58 -2.68 4.40 8.40
CA ASP A 58 -2.71 5.86 8.28
C ASP A 58 -2.60 6.35 6.83
N LEU A 59 -2.05 5.51 5.94
CA LEU A 59 -1.81 5.78 4.52
C LEU A 59 -1.65 4.45 3.76
N LEU A 60 -2.12 4.42 2.52
CA LEU A 60 -1.88 3.32 1.58
C LEU A 60 -0.80 3.71 0.57
N LEU A 61 0.28 2.93 0.48
CA LEU A 61 1.30 3.03 -0.56
C LEU A 61 1.18 1.83 -1.50
N VAL A 62 0.91 2.08 -2.78
CA VAL A 62 0.69 1.03 -3.79
C VAL A 62 1.75 1.11 -4.88
N ASP A 63 2.47 0.00 -5.10
CA ASP A 63 3.43 -0.13 -6.18
C ASP A 63 2.77 -0.75 -7.43
N LEU A 64 2.58 0.06 -8.46
CA LEU A 64 2.07 -0.31 -9.77
C LEU A 64 3.16 -0.28 -10.85
N SER A 65 4.45 -0.43 -10.50
CA SER A 65 5.58 -0.26 -11.43
C SER A 65 5.89 -1.47 -12.32
N LYS A 66 5.52 -2.68 -11.91
CA LYS A 66 5.69 -3.92 -12.70
C LYS A 66 4.98 -3.80 -14.07
N LYS A 67 5.75 -4.09 -15.14
CA LYS A 67 5.22 -4.09 -16.50
C LYS A 67 4.29 -5.29 -16.72
N ASP A 68 3.31 -5.11 -17.62
CA ASP A 68 2.39 -6.16 -18.09
C ASP A 68 1.60 -6.87 -16.97
N TRP A 69 1.37 -6.17 -15.86
CA TRP A 69 0.55 -6.66 -14.75
C TRP A 69 -0.78 -5.91 -14.68
N GLN A 70 -1.86 -6.61 -14.32
CA GLN A 70 -3.21 -6.04 -14.33
C GLN A 70 -3.60 -5.33 -13.03
N TYR A 71 -2.95 -5.67 -11.91
CA TYR A 71 -3.18 -5.03 -10.60
C TYR A 71 -4.62 -5.05 -10.09
N VAL A 72 -5.42 -6.05 -10.47
CA VAL A 72 -6.86 -6.07 -10.13
C VAL A 72 -7.09 -5.91 -8.62
N GLY A 73 -6.38 -6.68 -7.78
CA GLY A 73 -6.45 -6.57 -6.32
C GLY A 73 -6.06 -5.16 -5.83
N SER A 74 -4.88 -4.68 -6.22
CA SER A 74 -4.39 -3.36 -5.80
C SER A 74 -5.27 -2.19 -6.25
N LEU A 75 -5.95 -2.30 -7.40
CA LEU A 75 -6.92 -1.30 -7.83
C LEU A 75 -8.18 -1.32 -6.96
N MET A 76 -8.63 -2.50 -6.51
CA MET A 76 -9.75 -2.61 -5.56
C MET A 76 -9.36 -2.07 -4.18
N GLU A 77 -8.15 -2.35 -3.70
CA GLU A 77 -7.60 -1.80 -2.46
C GLU A 77 -7.61 -0.26 -2.48
N ILE A 78 -7.26 0.36 -3.62
CA ILE A 78 -7.33 1.82 -3.83
C ILE A 78 -8.76 2.35 -3.70
N VAL A 79 -9.74 1.66 -4.27
CA VAL A 79 -11.15 2.06 -4.15
C VAL A 79 -11.61 1.99 -2.70
N TYR A 80 -11.30 0.91 -1.98
CA TYR A 80 -11.65 0.78 -0.57
C TYR A 80 -10.97 1.85 0.30
N ALA A 81 -9.68 2.09 0.10
CA ALA A 81 -8.94 3.13 0.82
C ALA A 81 -9.55 4.52 0.60
N TYR A 82 -9.97 4.83 -0.63
CA TYR A 82 -10.62 6.10 -0.96
C TYR A 82 -11.94 6.26 -0.21
N LEU A 83 -12.77 5.20 -0.20
CA LEU A 83 -14.03 5.18 0.53
C LEU A 83 -13.84 5.31 2.05
N TYR A 84 -12.70 4.87 2.58
CA TYR A 84 -12.33 5.02 3.98
C TYR A 84 -11.66 6.36 4.31
N GLY A 85 -11.43 7.22 3.32
CA GLY A 85 -10.73 8.51 3.52
C GLY A 85 -9.23 8.36 3.82
N ILE A 86 -8.65 7.21 3.48
CA ILE A 86 -7.22 6.95 3.68
C ILE A 86 -6.43 7.59 2.53
N PRO A 87 -5.36 8.36 2.80
CA PRO A 87 -4.48 8.88 1.76
C PRO A 87 -3.86 7.74 0.93
N ILE A 88 -3.85 7.89 -0.40
CA ILE A 88 -3.40 6.86 -1.34
C ILE A 88 -2.25 7.38 -2.18
N TYR A 89 -1.07 6.81 -2.00
CA TYR A 89 0.13 7.14 -2.76
C TYR A 89 0.46 5.99 -3.71
N VAL A 90 0.65 6.31 -4.98
CA VAL A 90 0.88 5.32 -6.04
C VAL A 90 2.28 5.48 -6.61
N VAL A 91 2.97 4.38 -6.88
CA VAL A 91 4.27 4.35 -7.54
C VAL A 91 4.14 3.68 -8.90
N GLY A 92 4.67 4.30 -9.95
CA GLY A 92 4.77 3.72 -11.29
C GLY A 92 4.76 4.76 -12.41
N GLU A 93 5.24 4.35 -13.58
CA GLU A 93 5.31 5.21 -14.78
C GLU A 93 4.59 4.61 -16.00
N ASN A 94 3.89 3.49 -15.83
CA ASN A 94 3.23 2.81 -16.93
C ASN A 94 1.87 3.45 -17.30
N ALA A 95 1.23 2.94 -18.36
CA ALA A 95 -0.05 3.46 -18.84
C ALA A 95 -1.18 3.46 -17.79
N ILE A 96 -1.09 2.62 -16.74
CA ILE A 96 -2.12 2.53 -15.71
C ILE A 96 -2.19 3.81 -14.88
N VAL A 97 -1.03 4.40 -14.53
CA VAL A 97 -0.96 5.60 -13.68
C VAL A 97 -1.53 6.84 -14.35
N TYR A 98 -1.67 6.81 -15.68
CA TYR A 98 -2.27 7.90 -16.44
C TYR A 98 -3.80 7.80 -16.58
N ARG A 99 -4.42 6.71 -16.13
CA ARG A 99 -5.88 6.49 -16.22
C ARG A 99 -6.64 7.44 -15.30
N LYS A 100 -7.72 8.04 -15.81
CA LYS A 100 -8.53 9.05 -15.09
C LYS A 100 -9.06 8.55 -13.74
N TRP A 101 -9.53 7.30 -13.70
CA TRP A 101 -10.04 6.69 -12.47
C TRP A 101 -8.97 6.64 -11.38
N LEU A 102 -7.77 6.17 -11.71
CA LEU A 102 -6.68 6.10 -10.75
C LEU A 102 -6.28 7.50 -10.26
N LYS A 103 -6.16 8.48 -11.17
CA LYS A 103 -5.86 9.87 -10.81
C LYS A 103 -6.90 10.51 -9.89
N ALA A 104 -8.17 10.12 -10.02
CA ALA A 104 -9.24 10.65 -9.17
C ALA A 104 -9.22 10.08 -7.75
N HIS A 105 -8.67 8.89 -7.55
CA HIS A 105 -8.61 8.22 -6.24
C HIS A 105 -7.26 8.38 -5.54
N ALA A 106 -6.18 8.55 -6.30
CA ALA A 106 -4.85 8.74 -5.74
C ALA A 106 -4.69 10.15 -5.16
N THR A 107 -4.17 10.25 -3.93
CA THR A 107 -3.72 11.51 -3.35
C THR A 107 -2.48 12.04 -4.07
N LYS A 108 -1.54 11.14 -4.41
CA LYS A 108 -0.34 11.50 -5.18
C LYS A 108 0.23 10.30 -5.93
N ILE A 109 0.81 10.56 -7.09
CA ILE A 109 1.44 9.54 -7.94
C ILE A 109 2.92 9.91 -8.10
N PHE A 110 3.79 8.91 -7.96
CA PHE A 110 5.24 9.03 -8.06
C PHE A 110 5.77 8.10 -9.14
N ALA A 111 6.80 8.54 -9.85
CA ALA A 111 7.54 7.70 -10.78
C ALA A 111 8.30 6.56 -10.07
N HIS A 112 8.90 6.87 -8.92
CA HIS A 112 9.83 5.98 -8.22
C HIS A 112 9.50 5.89 -6.73
N LEU A 113 9.79 4.73 -6.15
CA LEU A 113 9.46 4.40 -4.76
C LEU A 113 10.19 5.31 -3.76
N GLU A 114 11.45 5.66 -4.03
CA GLU A 114 12.24 6.52 -3.14
C GLU A 114 11.60 7.90 -2.97
N ASN A 115 11.01 8.43 -4.05
CA ASN A 115 10.33 9.72 -4.03
C ASN A 115 9.03 9.67 -3.21
N ALA A 116 8.30 8.55 -3.30
CA ALA A 116 7.11 8.32 -2.47
C ALA A 116 7.49 8.24 -0.99
N ILE A 117 8.52 7.47 -0.64
CA ILE A 117 8.97 7.31 0.76
C ILE A 117 9.42 8.65 1.35
N LYS A 118 10.28 9.40 0.64
CA LYS A 118 10.70 10.75 1.07
C LYS A 118 9.50 11.66 1.33
N HIS A 119 8.49 11.61 0.46
CA HIS A 119 7.29 12.42 0.63
C HIS A 119 6.43 11.97 1.82
N ILE A 120 6.27 10.66 2.02
CA ILE A 120 5.56 10.08 3.17
C ILE A 120 6.24 10.50 4.48
N GLU A 121 7.56 10.50 4.52
CA GLU A 121 8.32 10.94 5.70
C GLU A 121 8.01 12.39 6.06
N ILE A 122 8.09 13.29 5.07
CA ILE A 122 7.76 14.70 5.26
C ILE A 122 6.30 14.87 5.70
N TYR A 123 5.38 14.14 5.07
CA TYR A 123 3.95 14.16 5.39
C TYR A 123 3.70 13.80 6.87
N PHE A 124 4.21 12.66 7.35
CA PHE A 124 4.03 12.27 8.75
C PHE A 124 4.72 13.21 9.75
N ARG A 125 5.92 13.72 9.43
CA ARG A 125 6.58 14.72 10.29
C ARG A 125 5.75 15.98 10.47
N SER A 126 5.12 16.46 9.39
CA SER A 126 4.24 17.63 9.43
C SER A 126 2.99 17.42 10.29
N LEU A 127 2.41 16.20 10.25
CA LEU A 127 1.26 15.85 11.07
C LEU A 127 1.61 15.76 12.56
N LEU A 128 2.80 15.25 12.87
CA LEU A 128 3.25 15.04 14.25
C LEU A 128 3.79 16.31 14.92
N LYS A 129 3.83 17.45 14.22
CA LYS A 129 4.37 18.74 14.72
C LYS A 129 5.75 18.61 15.37
N VAL A 130 6.58 17.69 14.88
CA VAL A 130 7.97 17.57 15.34
C VAL A 130 8.79 18.59 14.55
N SER A 131 8.94 19.78 15.14
CA SER A 131 9.95 20.80 14.75
C SER A 131 11.35 20.32 15.08
#